data_AF-A0A8H6IML4-F1
#
_entry.id   AF-A0A8H6IML4-F1
#
_cell.length_a   1.000
_cell.length_b   1.000
_cell.length_c   1.000
_cell.angle_alpha   90.00
_cell.angle_beta   90.00
_cell.angle_gamma   90.00
#
_symmetry.space_group_name_H-M   'P 1'
#
loop_
_entity.id
_entity.type
_entity.pdbx_description
1 polymer ?
#
loop_
_entity_poly.entity_id
_entity_poly.type
_entity_poly.pdbx_seq_one_letter_code
_entity_poly.pdbx_strand_id
1 'polypeptide(L)'
;MPIYTQEDKIILALEAIRTTRARGGKLSIARAATTYGVSKSTLHDRMNHRPRRERTQPERRFPLRLAGVEDMANLLLRARNGEPFALLHNLMAKYGIGEGDIYNFDETSFIIGVITALIVVTRADRRSKAKSV
;
A
#
# COMPACT_ATOMS: atom_id res chain seq x y z
N MET A 1 -13.18 20.72 17.95
CA MET A 1 -13.76 21.51 16.84
C MET A 1 -13.14 21.02 15.54
N PRO A 2 -13.92 20.62 14.52
CA PRO A 2 -13.36 20.15 13.26
C PRO A 2 -12.66 21.31 12.55
N ILE A 3 -11.36 21.16 12.30
CA ILE A 3 -10.60 22.09 11.48
C ILE A 3 -10.93 21.75 10.03
N TYR A 4 -11.92 22.45 9.45
CA TYR A 4 -12.26 22.25 8.04
C TYR A 4 -11.05 22.59 7.15
N THR A 5 -10.56 21.59 6.44
CA THR A 5 -9.44 21.76 5.51
C THR A 5 -9.88 22.58 4.29
N GLN A 6 -8.91 23.08 3.51
CA GLN A 6 -9.22 23.82 2.29
C GLN A 6 -9.95 22.97 1.23
N GLU A 7 -9.69 21.65 1.18
CA GLU A 7 -10.40 20.74 0.27
C GLU A 7 -11.85 20.51 0.73
N ASP A 8 -12.12 20.43 2.04
CA ASP A 8 -13.49 20.29 2.57
C ASP A 8 -14.38 21.47 2.15
N LYS A 9 -13.83 22.70 2.19
CA LYS A 9 -14.52 23.90 1.74
C LYS A 9 -14.82 23.89 0.24
N ILE A 10 -13.92 23.33 -0.56
CA ILE A 10 -14.10 23.18 -2.01
C ILE A 10 -15.21 22.15 -2.31
N ILE A 11 -15.20 21.01 -1.62
CA ILE A 11 -16.22 19.95 -1.78
C ILE A 11 -17.61 20.51 -1.45
N LEU A 12 -17.72 21.20 -0.31
CA LEU A 12 -18.97 21.81 0.13
C LEU A 12 -19.48 22.87 -0.86
N ALA A 13 -18.59 23.69 -1.42
CA ALA A 13 -18.94 24.68 -2.43
C ALA A 13 -19.42 24.05 -3.75
N LEU A 14 -18.82 22.94 -4.18
CA LEU A 14 -19.26 22.20 -5.38
C LEU A 14 -20.63 21.57 -5.18
N GLU A 15 -20.89 21.01 -4.00
CA GLU A 15 -22.18 20.42 -3.66
C GLU A 15 -23.28 21.48 -3.62
N ALA A 16 -23.02 22.65 -3.04
CA ALA A 16 -23.95 23.78 -3.04
C ALA A 16 -24.33 24.23 -4.46
N ILE A 17 -23.37 24.27 -5.39
CA ILE A 17 -23.66 24.61 -6.80
C ILE A 17 -24.51 23.53 -7.48
N ARG A 18 -24.24 22.24 -7.21
CA ARG A 18 -25.00 21.13 -7.79
C ARG A 18 -26.44 21.07 -7.27
N THR A 19 -26.61 21.19 -5.96
CA THR A 19 -27.93 21.15 -5.29
C THR A 19 -28.81 22.34 -5.69
N THR A 20 -28.23 23.53 -5.85
CA THR A 20 -28.97 24.71 -6.34
C THR A 20 -29.41 24.55 -7.79
N ARG A 21 -28.57 24.00 -8.67
CA ARG A 21 -28.95 23.66 -10.06
C ARG A 21 -30.05 22.62 -10.12
N ALA A 22 -29.99 21.58 -9.29
CA ALA A 22 -31.02 20.54 -9.20
C ALA A 22 -32.38 21.11 -8.76
N ARG A 23 -32.38 22.12 -7.88
CA ARG A 23 -33.58 22.85 -7.46
C ARG A 23 -34.06 23.91 -8.48
N GLY A 24 -33.50 23.94 -9.69
CA GLY A 24 -33.86 24.92 -10.73
C GLY A 24 -33.28 26.32 -10.53
N GLY A 25 -32.48 26.54 -9.49
CA GLY A 25 -31.79 27.79 -9.22
C GLY A 25 -30.43 27.88 -9.90
N LYS A 26 -29.90 29.10 -10.08
CA LYS A 26 -28.56 29.32 -10.64
C LYS A 26 -27.67 30.00 -9.61
N LEU A 27 -26.89 29.22 -8.87
CA LEU A 27 -25.81 29.76 -8.04
C LEU A 27 -24.57 29.99 -8.91
N SER A 28 -24.12 31.24 -8.96
CA SER A 28 -22.86 31.59 -9.63
C SER A 28 -21.67 31.02 -8.85
N ILE A 29 -20.70 30.48 -9.59
CA ILE A 29 -19.43 29.97 -9.04
C ILE A 29 -18.74 31.04 -8.20
N ALA A 30 -18.78 32.30 -8.65
CA ALA A 30 -18.17 33.41 -7.91
C ALA A 30 -18.84 33.63 -6.56
N ARG A 31 -20.17 33.49 -6.49
CA ARG A 31 -20.92 33.68 -5.25
C ARG A 31 -20.64 32.56 -4.26
N ALA A 32 -20.60 31.31 -4.74
CA ALA A 32 -20.20 30.16 -3.94
C ALA A 32 -18.75 30.32 -3.42
N ALA A 33 -17.82 30.75 -4.27
CA ALA A 33 -16.43 30.97 -3.92
C ALA A 33 -16.28 31.98 -2.75
N THR A 34 -17.00 33.12 -2.82
CA THR A 34 -17.02 34.12 -1.74
C THR A 34 -17.63 33.57 -0.46
N THR A 35 -18.75 32.84 -0.54
CA THR A 35 -19.45 32.29 0.64
C THR A 35 -18.61 31.26 1.40
N TYR A 36 -17.89 30.38 0.69
CA TYR A 36 -17.12 29.30 1.29
C TYR A 36 -15.63 29.65 1.48
N GLY A 37 -15.21 30.87 1.13
CA GLY A 37 -13.84 31.35 1.33
C GLY A 37 -12.79 30.61 0.48
N VAL A 38 -13.16 30.23 -0.74
CA VAL A 38 -12.30 29.52 -1.71
C VAL A 38 -12.10 30.36 -2.96
N SER A 39 -10.97 30.20 -3.66
CA SER A 39 -10.72 30.95 -4.90
C SER A 39 -11.68 30.52 -6.01
N LYS A 40 -12.23 31.50 -6.74
CA LYS A 40 -13.08 31.27 -7.91
C LYS A 40 -12.39 30.40 -8.98
N SER A 41 -11.09 30.63 -9.22
CA SER A 41 -10.33 29.85 -10.22
C SER A 41 -10.23 28.39 -9.79
N THR A 42 -9.90 28.14 -8.53
CA THR A 42 -9.84 26.78 -7.96
C THR A 42 -11.18 26.07 -8.06
N LEU A 43 -12.28 26.75 -7.72
CA LEU A 43 -13.62 26.16 -7.81
C LEU A 43 -14.04 25.86 -9.25
N HIS A 44 -13.69 26.75 -10.19
CA HIS A 44 -13.93 26.56 -11.63
C HIS A 44 -13.12 25.39 -12.20
N ASP A 45 -11.84 25.28 -11.86
CA ASP A 45 -10.95 24.19 -12.30
C ASP A 45 -11.45 22.85 -11.78
N ARG A 46 -11.84 22.78 -10.50
CA ARG A 46 -12.39 21.57 -9.88
C ARG A 46 -13.74 21.17 -10.47
N MET A 47 -14.58 22.15 -10.83
CA MET A 47 -15.83 21.88 -11.55
C MET A 47 -15.58 21.30 -12.95
N ASN A 48 -14.47 21.66 -13.60
CA ASN A 48 -14.02 21.11 -14.87
C ASN A 48 -13.07 19.90 -14.71
N HIS A 49 -13.13 19.23 -13.56
CA HIS A 49 -12.35 18.03 -13.24
C HIS A 49 -10.83 18.20 -13.37
N ARG A 50 -10.30 19.42 -13.22
CA ARG A 50 -8.86 19.68 -13.17
C ARG A 50 -8.40 19.66 -11.72
N PRO A 51 -7.71 18.60 -11.26
CA PRO A 51 -7.17 18.60 -9.92
C PRO A 51 -6.02 19.60 -9.82
N ARG A 52 -5.79 20.11 -8.60
CA ARG A 52 -4.57 20.85 -8.31
C ARG A 52 -3.40 19.94 -8.66
N ARG A 53 -2.54 20.38 -9.60
CA ARG A 53 -1.25 19.71 -9.85
C ARG A 53 -0.48 19.76 -8.54
N GLU A 54 -0.42 18.63 -7.85
CA GLU A 54 0.56 18.43 -6.79
C GLU A 54 1.94 18.61 -7.41
N ARG A 55 2.82 19.35 -6.72
CA ARG A 55 4.21 19.47 -7.16
C ARG A 55 4.73 18.05 -7.32
N THR A 56 5.16 17.73 -8.53
CA THR A 56 5.63 16.42 -8.96
C THR A 56 6.79 15.98 -8.05
N GLN A 57 6.49 15.35 -6.92
CA GLN A 57 7.34 14.27 -6.45
C GLN A 57 7.03 13.11 -7.39
N PRO A 58 8.01 12.63 -8.17
CA PRO A 58 7.82 11.39 -8.89
C PRO A 58 7.84 10.28 -7.86
N GLU A 59 6.69 9.99 -7.24
CA GLU A 59 6.48 8.69 -6.64
C GLU A 59 6.61 7.68 -7.77
N ARG A 60 7.75 6.97 -7.78
CA ARG A 60 8.01 5.80 -8.62
C ARG A 60 7.13 4.62 -8.20
N ARG A 61 5.83 4.81 -8.05
CA ARG A 61 4.85 3.75 -7.81
C ARG A 61 3.57 4.17 -8.49
N PHE A 62 3.25 3.49 -9.58
CA PHE A 62 1.86 3.36 -9.99
C PHE A 62 1.08 2.85 -8.75
N PRO A 63 0.16 3.61 -8.15
CA PRO A 63 -0.76 3.00 -7.22
C PRO A 63 -1.71 2.20 -8.10
N LEU A 64 -1.53 0.87 -8.11
CA LEU A 64 -2.61 0.00 -8.54
C LEU A 64 -3.83 0.43 -7.71
N ARG A 65 -4.92 0.84 -8.37
CA ARG A 65 -6.15 1.26 -7.68
C ARG A 65 -6.52 0.13 -6.72
N LEU A 66 -6.67 0.42 -5.42
CA LEU A 66 -7.01 -0.58 -4.40
C LEU A 66 -8.13 -1.51 -4.84
N ALA A 67 -9.19 -0.96 -5.45
CA ALA A 67 -10.29 -1.73 -6.01
C ALA A 67 -9.86 -2.75 -7.09
N GLY A 68 -8.94 -2.38 -7.99
CA GLY A 68 -8.43 -3.32 -9.01
C GLY A 68 -7.48 -4.38 -8.45
N VAL A 69 -6.74 -4.06 -7.38
CA VAL A 69 -5.90 -5.03 -6.65
C VAL A 69 -6.78 -6.00 -5.87
N GLU A 70 -7.81 -5.49 -5.21
CA GLU A 70 -8.79 -6.27 -4.45
C GLU A 70 -9.58 -7.19 -5.36
N ASP A 71 -10.08 -6.69 -6.49
CA ASP A 71 -10.78 -7.51 -7.49
C ASP A 71 -9.89 -8.64 -8.03
N MET A 72 -8.63 -8.32 -8.33
CA MET A 72 -7.62 -9.31 -8.73
C MET A 72 -7.31 -10.33 -7.62
N ALA A 73 -7.11 -9.87 -6.38
CA ALA A 73 -6.81 -10.74 -5.26
C ALA A 73 -7.99 -11.68 -4.98
N ASN A 74 -9.22 -11.17 -4.99
CA ASN A 74 -10.46 -11.95 -4.83
C ASN A 74 -10.65 -12.96 -5.96
N LEU A 75 -10.33 -12.61 -7.20
CA LEU A 75 -10.36 -13.51 -8.35
C LEU A 75 -9.34 -14.66 -8.18
N LEU A 76 -8.11 -14.34 -7.76
CA LEU A 76 -7.05 -15.32 -7.52
C LEU A 76 -7.37 -16.23 -6.33
N LEU A 77 -7.97 -15.70 -5.28
CA LEU A 77 -8.46 -16.47 -4.13
C LEU A 77 -9.53 -17.47 -4.57
N ARG A 78 -10.53 -17.02 -5.35
CA ARG A 78 -11.57 -17.92 -5.90
C ARG A 78 -10.99 -19.00 -6.80
N ALA A 79 -10.05 -18.64 -7.67
CA ALA A 79 -9.39 -19.60 -8.55
C ALA A 79 -8.54 -20.64 -7.81
N ARG A 80 -8.09 -20.34 -6.58
CA ARG A 80 -7.32 -21.22 -5.70
C ARG A 80 -8.14 -21.82 -4.55
N ASN A 81 -9.47 -21.85 -4.68
CA ASN A 81 -10.39 -22.36 -3.63
C ASN A 81 -10.21 -21.69 -2.25
N GLY A 82 -9.74 -20.45 -2.20
CA GLY A 82 -9.51 -19.71 -0.97
C GLY A 82 -8.16 -19.95 -0.30
N GLU A 83 -7.21 -20.62 -0.96
CA GLU A 83 -5.88 -20.92 -0.41
C GLU A 83 -4.79 -20.06 -1.06
N PRO A 84 -4.63 -18.78 -0.66
CA PRO A 84 -3.60 -17.89 -1.20
C PRO A 84 -2.18 -18.41 -0.91
N PHE A 85 -2.01 -19.29 0.07
CA PHE A 85 -0.73 -19.80 0.54
C PHE A 85 -0.64 -21.33 0.62
N ALA A 86 -1.48 -22.09 -0.11
CA ALA A 86 -1.45 -23.55 -0.11
C ALA A 86 -0.04 -24.14 -0.31
N LEU A 87 0.78 -23.51 -1.17
CA LEU A 87 2.16 -23.94 -1.38
C LEU A 87 3.04 -23.79 -0.13
N LEU A 88 2.87 -22.68 0.60
CA LEU A 88 3.58 -22.42 1.84
C LEU A 88 3.14 -23.41 2.93
N HIS A 89 1.83 -23.65 3.08
CA HIS A 89 1.32 -24.64 4.05
C HIS A 89 1.81 -26.06 3.75
N ASN A 90 1.86 -26.47 2.49
CA ASN A 90 2.42 -27.77 2.09
C ASN A 90 3.92 -27.86 2.39
N LEU A 91 4.67 -26.77 2.21
CA LEU A 91 6.09 -26.70 2.57
C LEU A 91 6.26 -26.82 4.09
N MET A 92 5.49 -26.06 4.85
CA MET A 92 5.51 -26.10 6.31
C MET A 92 5.18 -27.49 6.84
N ALA A 93 4.13 -28.14 6.30
CA ALA A 93 3.77 -29.50 6.65
C ALA A 93 4.87 -30.52 6.28
N LYS A 94 5.48 -30.38 5.10
CA LYS A 94 6.55 -31.28 4.63
C LYS A 94 7.81 -31.21 5.49
N TYR A 95 8.18 -30.01 5.94
CA TYR A 95 9.40 -29.78 6.70
C TYR A 95 9.16 -29.59 8.21
N GLY A 96 7.93 -29.75 8.68
CA GLY A 96 7.56 -29.63 10.09
C GLY A 96 7.75 -28.22 10.67
N ILE A 97 7.59 -27.18 9.85
CA ILE A 97 7.78 -25.78 10.25
C ILE A 97 6.48 -25.28 10.88
N GLY A 98 6.54 -24.80 12.14
CA GLY A 98 5.38 -24.20 12.81
C GLY A 98 5.11 -22.78 12.33
N GLU A 99 3.88 -22.29 12.51
CA GLU A 99 3.53 -20.90 12.14
C GLU A 99 4.37 -19.85 12.89
N GLY A 100 4.74 -20.12 14.14
CA GLY A 100 5.65 -19.28 14.92
C GLY A 100 7.07 -19.24 14.37
N ASP A 101 7.49 -20.28 13.64
CA ASP A 101 8.83 -20.37 13.04
C ASP A 101 8.96 -19.60 11.72
N ILE A 102 7.83 -19.18 11.12
CA ILE A 102 7.82 -18.37 9.90
C ILE A 102 8.58 -17.05 10.12
N TYR A 103 8.54 -16.53 11.35
CA TYR A 103 9.19 -15.27 11.73
C TYR A 103 10.61 -15.45 12.31
N ASN A 104 11.11 -16.68 12.42
CA ASN A 104 12.46 -16.97 12.89
C ASN A 104 13.55 -16.74 11.80
N PHE A 105 13.16 -16.29 10.60
CA PHE A 105 14.06 -15.84 9.55
C PHE A 105 14.35 -14.34 9.69
N ASP A 106 15.36 -13.98 10.49
CA ASP A 106 15.89 -12.62 10.57
C ASP A 106 17.36 -12.59 10.09
N GLU A 107 17.89 -11.39 9.85
CA GLU A 107 19.29 -11.23 9.41
C GLU A 107 20.26 -11.84 10.43
N THR A 108 19.92 -11.79 11.72
CA THR A 108 20.72 -12.35 12.82
C THR A 108 20.79 -13.87 12.74
N SER A 109 19.65 -14.56 12.62
CA SER A 109 19.57 -16.02 12.55
C SER A 109 20.23 -16.55 11.28
N PHE A 110 20.14 -15.81 10.18
CA PHE A 110 20.86 -16.12 8.94
C PHE A 110 22.39 -16.02 9.12
N ILE A 111 22.89 -14.92 9.69
CA ILE A 111 24.33 -14.73 9.95
C ILE A 111 24.86 -15.81 10.90
N ILE A 112 24.14 -16.11 11.98
CA ILE A 112 24.48 -17.18 12.93
C ILE A 112 24.55 -18.53 12.22
N GLY A 113 23.59 -18.83 11.33
CA GLY A 113 23.58 -20.05 10.53
C GLY A 113 24.81 -20.18 9.64
N VAL A 114 25.18 -19.12 8.91
CA VAL A 114 26.36 -19.09 8.02
C VAL A 114 27.66 -19.30 8.81
N ILE A 115 27.83 -18.59 9.94
CA ILE A 115 29.03 -18.72 10.78
C ILE A 115 29.14 -20.14 11.34
N THR A 116 28.03 -20.71 11.80
CA THR A 116 28.02 -22.09 12.34
C THR A 116 28.43 -23.10 11.27
N ALA A 117 27.90 -22.98 10.05
CA ALA A 117 28.29 -23.84 8.94
C ALA A 117 29.79 -23.71 8.59
N LEU A 118 30.31 -22.48 8.53
CA LEU A 118 31.74 -22.22 8.26
C LEU A 118 32.64 -22.80 9.35
N ILE A 119 32.24 -22.70 10.62
CA ILE A 119 32.95 -23.32 11.74
C ILE A 119 32.98 -24.83 11.59
N VAL A 120 31.86 -25.47 11.28
CA VAL A 120 31.78 -26.93 11.11
C VAL A 120 32.67 -27.40 9.95
N VAL A 121 32.60 -26.73 8.79
CA VAL A 121 33.44 -27.03 7.62
C VAL A 121 34.92 -26.86 7.95
N THR A 122 35.30 -25.75 8.58
CA THR A 122 36.70 -25.48 8.94
C THR A 122 37.21 -26.48 9.99
N ARG A 123 36.37 -26.88 10.96
CA ARG A 123 36.73 -27.91 11.94
C ARG A 123 36.89 -29.28 11.30
N ALA A 124 36.00 -29.64 10.37
CA ALA A 124 36.10 -30.89 9.62
C ALA A 124 37.39 -30.93 8.79
N ASP A 125 37.72 -29.85 8.10
CA ASP A 125 38.94 -29.73 7.28
C ASP A 125 40.22 -29.74 8.13
N ARG A 126 40.22 -29.10 9.29
CA ARG A 126 41.34 -29.21 10.26
C ARG A 126 41.50 -30.64 10.80
N ARG A 127 40.40 -31.37 10.98
CA ARG A 127 40.40 -32.75 11.49
C ARG A 127 40.85 -33.75 10.42
N SER A 128 40.47 -33.58 9.16
CA SER A 128 40.97 -34.40 8.05
C SER A 128 42.46 -34.18 7.79
N LYS A 129 42.98 -33.00 8.15
CA LYS A 129 44.41 -32.66 8.07
C LYS A 129 45.21 -33.03 9.34
N ALA A 130 44.56 -33.53 10.39
CA ALA A 130 45.24 -34.05 11.57
C ALA A 130 45.90 -35.41 11.23
N LYS A 131 47.17 -35.53 11.60
CA LYS A 131 48.15 -36.48 11.06
C LYS A 131 47.72 -37.96 11.11
N SER A 132 48.04 -38.68 10.02
CA SER A 132 48.37 -40.10 10.07
C SER A 132 49.47 -40.29 11.11
N VAL A 133 49.18 -41.06 12.15
CA VAL A 133 50.20 -41.70 12.99
C VAL A 133 50.86 -42.79 12.17
#